data_AF-A0A954W672-F1
#
_entry.id   AF-A0A954W672-F1
#
_cell.length_a   1.000
_cell.length_b   1.000
_cell.length_c   1.000
_cell.angle_alpha   90.00
_cell.angle_beta   90.00
_cell.angle_gamma   90.00
#
_symmetry.space_group_name_H-M   'P 1'
#
loop_
_entity.id
_entity.type
_entity.pdbx_description
1 polymer ?
#
loop_
_entity_poly.entity_id
_entity_poly.type
_entity_poly.pdbx_seq_one_letter_code
_entity_poly.pdbx_strand_id
1 'polypeptide(L)'
;LSVVQSSERSANTSTSPNSGAKSPSPKSQCSSASQPNATSDSTPAHVSTVRIANETPRRKWARLETFVNGPCNGVASMAAGTIFSGPAHANPLFLHGPPGVGKTHLLEGIYSAARRGGRIKRAVFLSAEQFTNYYLAALKGTGLPSFRHRYRDVDLLLIDDVQFFVGKRSTMAELQHTIDTLLRDGRRIV
;
A
#
# COMPACT_ATOMS: atom_id res chain seq x y z
N LEU A 1 6.64 6.46 -10.41
CA LEU A 1 6.54 5.94 -9.02
C LEU A 1 7.92 6.09 -8.42
N SER A 2 8.00 6.81 -7.33
CA SER A 2 9.26 7.23 -6.73
C SER A 2 9.37 6.64 -5.33
N VAL A 3 10.61 6.34 -4.96
CA VAL A 3 10.97 5.78 -3.66
C VAL A 3 11.65 6.88 -2.87
N VAL A 4 11.08 7.23 -1.72
CA VAL A 4 11.75 8.12 -0.77
C VAL A 4 12.23 7.24 0.39
N GLN A 5 13.53 7.26 0.62
CA GLN A 5 14.17 6.69 1.80
C GLN A 5 14.72 7.86 2.60
N SER A 6 14.52 7.83 3.91
CA SER A 6 15.01 8.89 4.80
C SER A 6 16.53 8.87 4.86
N SER A 7 17.18 9.57 3.93
CA SER A 7 18.55 10.05 4.13
C SER A 7 18.45 11.41 4.82
N GLU A 8 18.93 11.52 6.05
CA GLU A 8 19.06 12.81 6.71
C GLU A 8 19.94 13.73 5.86
N ARG A 9 19.34 14.77 5.27
CA ARG A 9 20.05 15.98 4.83
C ARG A 9 19.21 17.21 5.11
N SER A 10 19.66 17.94 6.12
CA SER A 10 19.32 19.32 6.42
C SER A 10 19.89 20.24 5.33
N ALA A 11 19.05 21.06 4.69
CA ALA A 11 19.29 22.48 4.37
C ALA A 11 18.23 23.07 3.40
N ASN A 12 17.71 24.23 3.81
CA ASN A 12 16.91 25.25 3.11
C ASN A 12 17.36 25.50 1.64
N THR A 13 16.60 26.05 0.69
CA THR A 13 15.82 27.32 0.69
C THR A 13 15.02 27.46 -0.62
N SER A 14 13.98 28.31 -0.58
CA SER A 14 13.13 28.89 -1.64
C SER A 14 13.71 29.11 -3.05
N THR A 15 12.86 29.06 -4.09
CA THR A 15 12.50 30.20 -5.02
C THR A 15 11.59 29.72 -6.18
N SER A 16 10.44 30.39 -6.39
CA SER A 16 9.69 30.57 -7.67
C SER A 16 9.92 32.03 -8.11
N PRO A 17 9.65 32.53 -9.36
CA PRO A 17 8.60 32.13 -10.32
C PRO A 17 8.96 32.25 -11.85
N ASN A 18 8.03 31.88 -12.75
CA ASN A 18 7.41 32.74 -13.80
C ASN A 18 6.94 32.00 -15.08
N SER A 19 5.91 32.61 -15.69
CA SER A 19 5.01 32.34 -16.81
C SER A 19 5.59 32.04 -18.20
N GLY A 20 4.77 31.44 -19.10
CA GLY A 20 4.90 31.65 -20.56
C GLY A 20 4.33 30.59 -21.51
N ALA A 21 3.04 30.74 -21.88
CA ALA A 21 2.42 30.61 -23.21
C ALA A 21 2.66 29.42 -24.21
N LYS A 22 1.51 28.99 -24.79
CA LYS A 22 1.21 28.55 -26.18
C LYS A 22 1.40 27.08 -26.62
N SER A 23 0.26 26.49 -27.05
CA SER A 23 0.04 25.28 -27.86
C SER A 23 0.57 25.41 -29.32
N PRO A 24 0.62 24.38 -30.19
CA PRO A 24 -0.52 23.52 -30.61
C PRO A 24 -0.24 22.00 -30.85
N SER A 25 -1.34 21.27 -31.05
CA SER A 25 -1.54 19.83 -31.30
C SER A 25 -0.81 19.25 -32.53
N PRO A 26 -0.74 17.90 -32.71
CA PRO A 26 -1.84 17.22 -33.42
C PRO A 26 -2.19 15.77 -32.99
N LYS A 27 -3.49 15.47 -33.14
CA LYS A 27 -4.16 14.22 -33.59
C LYS A 27 -3.61 12.86 -33.13
N SER A 28 -4.45 12.09 -32.44
CA SER A 28 -4.97 10.80 -32.96
C SER A 28 -6.13 10.30 -32.11
N GLN A 29 -7.26 10.08 -32.79
CA GLN A 29 -8.46 9.44 -32.28
C GLN A 29 -8.22 7.92 -32.20
N CYS A 30 -8.73 7.27 -31.16
CA CYS A 30 -8.97 5.83 -31.19
C CYS A 30 -10.40 5.60 -30.71
N SER A 31 -11.23 5.12 -31.62
CA SER A 31 -12.67 4.99 -31.49
C SER A 31 -13.08 3.59 -31.04
N SER A 32 -14.23 3.60 -30.38
CA SER A 32 -15.29 2.58 -30.32
C SER A 32 -15.07 1.28 -29.55
N ALA A 33 -15.88 1.19 -28.51
CA ALA A 33 -16.29 0.04 -27.75
C ALA A 33 -16.97 -1.07 -28.57
N SER A 34 -16.75 -2.28 -28.06
CA SER A 34 -17.59 -3.48 -27.96
C SER A 34 -19.11 -3.19 -27.81
N GLN A 35 -20.10 -4.04 -28.14
CA GLN A 35 -20.28 -5.51 -28.10
C GLN A 35 -21.50 -5.90 -29.02
N PRO A 36 -22.29 -6.97 -28.76
CA PRO A 36 -22.15 -8.36 -29.20
C PRO A 36 -23.40 -8.88 -29.95
N ASN A 37 -23.36 -10.10 -30.52
CA ASN A 37 -24.59 -10.86 -30.78
C ASN A 37 -24.29 -12.36 -30.95
N ALA A 38 -24.85 -13.19 -30.06
CA ALA A 38 -25.11 -14.63 -30.22
C ALA A 38 -25.99 -15.06 -29.03
N THR A 39 -27.31 -15.06 -29.21
CA THR A 39 -28.16 -16.25 -29.44
C THR A 39 -28.32 -17.19 -28.23
N SER A 40 -29.57 -17.23 -27.80
CA SER A 40 -30.25 -18.13 -26.86
C SER A 40 -30.03 -19.61 -27.09
N ASP A 41 -29.95 -20.40 -26.00
CA ASP A 41 -30.70 -21.65 -25.92
C ASP A 41 -31.00 -22.09 -24.46
N SER A 42 -32.16 -22.72 -24.31
CA SER A 42 -32.89 -23.25 -23.16
C SER A 42 -32.32 -24.59 -22.63
N THR A 43 -32.37 -24.93 -21.34
CA THR A 43 -33.41 -25.78 -20.67
C THR A 43 -32.87 -26.22 -19.27
N PRO A 44 -33.69 -26.51 -18.23
CA PRO A 44 -33.21 -26.71 -16.85
C PRO A 44 -33.19 -28.18 -16.39
N ALA A 45 -32.17 -28.60 -15.62
CA ALA A 45 -32.25 -29.62 -14.55
C ALA A 45 -30.85 -30.00 -14.01
N HIS A 46 -30.63 -29.80 -12.70
CA HIS A 46 -30.11 -30.79 -11.73
C HIS A 46 -29.65 -30.04 -10.47
N VAL A 47 -30.47 -30.06 -9.41
CA VAL A 47 -30.11 -29.51 -8.09
C VAL A 47 -29.11 -30.46 -7.45
N SER A 48 -27.83 -30.13 -7.56
CA SER A 48 -26.80 -30.67 -6.69
C SER A 48 -26.74 -29.80 -5.44
N THR A 49 -27.06 -30.37 -4.27
CA THR A 49 -26.98 -29.69 -2.98
C THR A 49 -25.52 -29.34 -2.67
N VAL A 50 -25.09 -28.17 -3.13
CA VAL A 50 -23.78 -27.60 -2.78
C VAL A 50 -23.82 -27.24 -1.30
N ARG A 51 -23.03 -27.97 -0.50
CA ARG A 51 -22.66 -27.53 0.85
C ARG A 51 -21.91 -26.21 0.69
N ILE A 52 -22.60 -25.08 0.85
CA ILE A 52 -21.99 -23.75 0.91
C ILE A 52 -21.22 -23.70 2.23
N ALA A 53 -19.96 -24.15 2.21
CA ALA A 53 -19.01 -23.75 3.22
C ALA A 53 -18.90 -22.22 3.11
N ASN A 54 -19.31 -21.50 4.16
CA ASN A 54 -19.12 -20.06 4.29
C ASN A 54 -17.63 -19.73 4.50
N GLU A 55 -16.77 -20.17 3.59
CA GLU A 55 -15.42 -19.65 3.47
C GLU A 55 -15.54 -18.24 2.89
N THR A 56 -15.48 -17.24 3.77
CA THR A 56 -15.19 -15.88 3.35
C THR A 56 -13.92 -15.96 2.49
N PRO A 57 -13.98 -15.59 1.19
CA PRO A 57 -12.85 -15.78 0.30
C PRO A 57 -11.65 -15.04 0.89
N ARG A 58 -10.61 -15.79 1.29
CA ARG A 58 -9.38 -15.19 1.78
C ARG A 58 -8.88 -14.23 0.70
N ARG A 59 -8.74 -12.95 1.08
CA ARG A 59 -8.23 -11.92 0.17
C ARG A 59 -6.95 -12.43 -0.48
N LYS A 60 -6.97 -12.60 -1.81
CA LYS A 60 -5.79 -13.03 -2.57
C LYS A 60 -4.87 -11.82 -2.70
N TRP A 61 -3.84 -11.77 -1.87
CA TRP A 61 -2.82 -10.71 -1.98
C TRP A 61 -2.05 -10.83 -3.29
N ALA A 62 -1.76 -9.68 -3.90
CA ALA A 62 -0.85 -9.60 -5.02
C ALA A 62 0.53 -10.18 -4.68
N ARG A 63 1.28 -10.56 -5.72
CA ARG A 63 2.65 -11.09 -5.61
C ARG A 63 3.60 -10.16 -6.34
N LEU A 64 4.82 -10.05 -5.80
CA LEU A 64 5.92 -9.34 -6.46
C LEU A 64 6.27 -9.99 -7.81
N GLU A 65 6.20 -11.32 -7.90
CA GLU A 65 6.51 -12.05 -9.14
C GLU A 65 5.57 -11.72 -10.31
N THR A 66 4.33 -11.29 -10.03
CA THR A 66 3.35 -10.97 -11.08
C THR A 66 3.32 -9.47 -11.41
N PHE A 67 4.19 -8.67 -10.79
CA PHE A 67 4.23 -7.23 -11.03
C PHE A 67 4.98 -6.94 -12.34
N VAL A 68 4.35 -6.16 -13.23
CA VAL A 68 4.94 -5.80 -14.52
C VAL A 68 5.86 -4.60 -14.36
N ASN A 69 7.16 -4.85 -14.52
CA ASN A 69 8.19 -3.82 -14.46
C ASN A 69 8.25 -3.00 -15.76
N GLY A 70 8.42 -1.70 -15.62
CA GLY A 70 8.64 -0.75 -16.70
C GLY A 70 9.49 0.44 -16.22
N PRO A 71 9.87 1.35 -17.14
CA PRO A 71 10.79 2.45 -16.82
C PRO A 71 10.31 3.35 -15.68
N CYS A 72 8.99 3.49 -15.50
CA CYS A 72 8.38 4.38 -14.52
C CYS A 72 8.16 3.78 -13.12
N ASN A 73 8.34 2.46 -12.97
CA ASN A 73 8.09 1.72 -11.72
C ASN A 73 9.26 0.81 -11.30
N GLY A 74 10.31 0.70 -12.12
CA GLY A 74 11.46 -0.18 -11.88
C GLY A 74 12.15 0.10 -10.55
N VAL A 75 12.39 1.38 -10.21
CA VAL A 75 13.03 1.77 -8.94
C VAL A 75 12.24 1.27 -7.73
N ALA A 76 10.91 1.40 -7.76
CA ALA A 76 10.05 0.94 -6.67
C ALA A 76 9.95 -0.57 -6.58
N SER A 77 9.94 -1.27 -7.72
CA SER A 77 9.99 -2.72 -7.76
C SER A 77 11.31 -3.26 -7.17
N MET A 78 12.44 -2.65 -7.53
CA MET A 78 13.74 -2.99 -6.95
C MET A 78 13.81 -2.72 -5.44
N ALA A 79 13.30 -1.58 -4.99
CA ALA A 79 13.23 -1.26 -3.57
C ALA A 79 12.33 -2.25 -2.80
N ALA A 80 11.18 -2.61 -3.36
CA ALA A 80 10.28 -3.61 -2.80
C ALA A 80 10.91 -5.00 -2.71
N GLY A 81 11.71 -5.40 -3.71
CA GLY A 81 12.44 -6.67 -3.69
C GLY A 81 13.60 -6.72 -2.68
N THR A 82 14.17 -5.57 -2.35
CA THR A 82 15.33 -5.45 -1.45
C THR A 82 14.97 -5.11 -0.01
N ILE A 83 13.69 -4.90 0.32
CA ILE A 83 13.26 -4.46 1.67
C ILE A 83 13.67 -5.43 2.80
N PHE A 84 13.75 -6.74 2.53
CA PHE A 84 14.08 -7.75 3.53
C PHE A 84 15.59 -8.00 3.70
N SER A 85 16.37 -7.77 2.65
CA SER A 85 17.83 -8.01 2.62
C SER A 85 18.65 -6.72 2.60
N GLY A 86 17.99 -5.58 2.43
CA GLY A 86 18.61 -4.28 2.26
C GLY A 86 19.08 -3.66 3.58
N PRO A 87 19.90 -2.60 3.48
CA PRO A 87 20.49 -1.94 4.63
C PRO A 87 19.42 -1.31 5.55
N ALA A 88 19.76 -1.09 6.82
CA ALA A 88 18.86 -0.49 7.80
C ALA A 88 18.47 0.95 7.45
N HIS A 89 19.36 1.72 6.79
CA HIS A 89 19.12 3.11 6.40
C HIS A 89 18.04 3.26 5.29
N ALA A 90 17.64 2.18 4.63
CA ALA A 90 16.60 2.18 3.60
C ALA A 90 15.17 2.14 4.21
N ASN A 91 15.06 2.34 5.52
CA ASN A 91 13.83 2.26 6.32
C ASN A 91 13.53 3.65 6.93
N PRO A 92 12.31 4.19 6.82
CA PRO A 92 11.12 3.62 6.15
C PRO A 92 11.21 3.68 4.62
N LEU A 93 10.50 2.76 3.94
CA LEU A 93 10.35 2.76 2.48
C LEU A 93 9.05 3.49 2.11
N PHE A 94 9.13 4.68 1.53
CA PHE A 94 7.95 5.42 1.10
C PHE A 94 7.70 5.30 -0.40
N LEU A 95 6.51 4.81 -0.79
CA LEU A 95 6.09 4.64 -2.17
C LEU A 95 5.13 5.76 -2.61
N HIS A 96 5.54 6.61 -3.55
CA HIS A 96 4.68 7.70 -4.03
C HIS A 96 4.54 7.78 -5.56
N GLY A 97 3.35 8.12 -6.02
CA GLY A 97 3.09 8.31 -7.44
C GLY A 97 1.59 8.41 -7.75
N PRO A 98 1.24 8.70 -9.01
CA PRO A 98 -0.15 8.78 -9.46
C PRO A 98 -0.96 7.49 -9.15
N PRO A 99 -2.30 7.56 -9.14
CA PRO A 99 -3.14 6.36 -9.15
C PRO A 99 -2.79 5.45 -10.34
N GLY A 100 -2.98 4.14 -10.19
CA GLY A 100 -2.76 3.17 -11.28
C GLY A 100 -1.30 2.75 -11.54
N VAL A 101 -0.31 3.33 -10.87
CA VAL A 101 1.12 2.92 -11.03
C VAL A 101 1.51 1.67 -10.25
N GLY A 102 0.57 1.05 -9.54
CA GLY A 102 0.78 -0.21 -8.82
C GLY A 102 1.31 -0.09 -7.38
N LYS A 103 1.10 1.04 -6.69
CA LYS A 103 1.50 1.23 -5.27
C LYS A 103 0.96 0.13 -4.36
N THR A 104 -0.36 -0.04 -4.33
CA THR A 104 -1.04 -1.08 -3.55
C THR A 104 -0.60 -2.48 -3.96
N HIS A 105 -0.39 -2.73 -5.25
CA HIS A 105 0.10 -4.03 -5.73
C HIS A 105 1.50 -4.34 -5.19
N LEU A 106 2.41 -3.37 -5.22
CA LEU A 106 3.76 -3.52 -4.65
C LEU A 106 3.69 -3.72 -3.14
N LEU A 107 2.88 -2.94 -2.43
CA LEU A 107 2.70 -3.06 -0.99
C LEU A 107 2.14 -4.43 -0.60
N GLU A 108 1.10 -4.91 -1.28
CA GLU A 108 0.57 -6.27 -1.12
C GLU A 108 1.60 -7.35 -1.47
N GLY A 109 2.41 -7.12 -2.51
CA GLY A 109 3.48 -8.00 -2.91
C GLY A 109 4.55 -8.15 -1.83
N ILE A 110 4.96 -7.04 -1.20
CA ILE A 110 5.88 -7.05 -0.05
C ILE A 110 5.25 -7.84 1.11
N TYR A 111 3.98 -7.59 1.44
CA TYR A 111 3.28 -8.33 2.49
C TYR A 111 3.24 -9.84 2.21
N SER A 112 2.93 -10.23 0.98
CA SER A 112 2.91 -11.63 0.54
C SER A 112 4.28 -12.30 0.61
N ALA A 113 5.35 -11.58 0.22
CA ALA A 113 6.72 -12.05 0.35
C ALA A 113 7.16 -12.20 1.81
N ALA A 114 6.82 -11.24 2.69
CA ALA A 114 7.10 -11.30 4.12
C ALA A 114 6.53 -12.57 4.75
N ARG A 115 5.28 -12.89 4.41
CA ARG A 115 4.56 -14.07 4.92
C ARG A 115 5.10 -15.40 4.42
N ARG A 116 5.65 -15.44 3.20
CA ARG A 116 6.24 -16.66 2.63
C ARG A 116 7.69 -16.88 3.08
N GLY A 117 8.43 -15.80 3.32
CA GLY A 117 9.87 -15.86 3.59
C GLY A 117 10.27 -16.33 5.00
N GLY A 118 9.33 -16.51 5.92
CA GLY A 118 9.54 -17.06 7.27
C GLY A 118 10.36 -16.19 8.24
N ARG A 119 11.11 -15.19 7.74
CA ARG A 119 11.92 -14.26 8.55
C ARG A 119 11.09 -13.23 9.32
N ILE A 120 9.95 -12.83 8.76
CA ILE A 120 9.02 -11.87 9.36
C ILE A 120 7.92 -12.66 10.06
N LYS A 121 7.93 -12.69 11.40
CA LYS A 121 6.94 -13.45 12.17
C LYS A 121 5.62 -12.68 12.27
N ARG A 122 5.71 -11.36 12.42
CA ARG A 122 4.54 -10.48 12.57
C ARG A 122 4.56 -9.37 11.53
N ALA A 123 3.78 -9.56 10.48
CA ALA A 123 3.52 -8.56 9.45
C ALA A 123 2.08 -8.04 9.59
N VAL A 124 1.92 -6.72 9.62
CA VAL A 124 0.61 -6.06 9.67
C VAL A 124 0.45 -5.16 8.46
N PHE A 125 -0.64 -5.38 7.72
CA PHE A 125 -1.07 -4.54 6.60
C PHE A 125 -2.37 -3.84 7.00
N LEU A 126 -2.43 -2.52 6.81
CA LEU A 126 -3.63 -1.74 7.06
C LEU A 126 -3.66 -0.47 6.21
N SER A 127 -4.85 0.04 5.91
CA SER A 127 -4.98 1.39 5.35
C SER A 127 -4.90 2.45 6.45
N ALA A 128 -4.55 3.68 6.08
CA ALA A 128 -4.60 4.84 6.97
C ALA A 128 -6.00 5.06 7.60
N GLU A 129 -7.05 4.76 6.85
CA GLU A 129 -8.43 4.80 7.34
C GLU A 129 -8.68 3.74 8.42
N GLN A 130 -8.23 2.50 8.18
CA GLN A 130 -8.34 1.42 9.17
C GLN A 130 -7.58 1.78 10.46
N PHE A 131 -6.34 2.26 10.35
CA PHE A 131 -5.57 2.72 11.51
C PHE A 131 -6.32 3.80 12.29
N THR A 132 -6.88 4.80 11.57
CA THR A 132 -7.68 5.87 12.19
C THR A 132 -8.85 5.27 12.98
N ASN A 133 -9.62 4.37 12.36
CA ASN A 133 -10.82 3.81 12.97
C ASN A 133 -10.47 2.98 14.22
N TYR A 134 -9.41 2.17 14.15
CA TYR A 134 -8.94 1.40 15.31
C TYR A 134 -8.41 2.30 16.43
N TYR A 135 -7.70 3.37 16.09
CA TYR A 135 -7.21 4.35 17.06
C TYR A 135 -8.37 5.06 17.76
N LEU A 136 -9.36 5.54 17.00
CA LEU A 136 -10.54 6.20 17.55
C LEU A 136 -11.37 5.25 18.43
N ALA A 137 -11.53 3.98 18.03
CA ALA A 137 -12.20 2.98 18.84
C ALA A 137 -11.45 2.72 20.16
N ALA A 138 -10.11 2.66 20.10
CA ALA A 138 -9.28 2.46 21.29
C ALA A 138 -9.30 3.65 22.26
N LEU A 139 -9.42 4.88 21.73
CA LEU A 139 -9.57 6.11 22.53
C LEU A 139 -10.90 6.21 23.25
N LYS A 140 -11.99 5.75 22.63
CA LYS A 140 -13.34 5.79 23.24
C LYS A 140 -13.49 4.83 24.42
N GLY A 141 -12.64 3.81 24.52
CA GLY A 141 -12.59 2.87 25.64
C GLY A 141 -11.28 2.95 26.40
N THR A 142 -10.90 1.86 27.07
CA THR A 142 -9.61 1.69 27.77
C THR A 142 -8.60 0.88 26.94
N GLY A 143 -8.84 0.73 25.63
CA GLY A 143 -8.12 -0.20 24.74
C GLY A 143 -6.83 0.35 24.14
N LEU A 144 -6.41 1.58 24.46
CA LEU A 144 -5.22 2.20 23.89
C LEU A 144 -3.92 1.40 24.12
N PRO A 145 -3.67 0.79 25.29
CA PRO A 145 -2.51 -0.08 25.49
C PRO A 145 -2.50 -1.29 24.54
N SER A 146 -3.66 -1.93 24.37
CA SER A 146 -3.81 -3.08 23.46
C SER A 146 -3.63 -2.70 21.99
N PHE A 147 -4.12 -1.52 21.60
CA PHE A 147 -3.88 -0.94 20.27
C PHE A 147 -2.37 -0.76 20.03
N ARG A 148 -1.67 -0.12 20.98
CA ARG A 148 -0.22 0.11 20.89
C ARG A 148 0.55 -1.20 20.80
N HIS A 149 0.22 -2.17 21.64
CA HIS A 149 0.87 -3.48 21.59
C HIS A 149 0.68 -4.15 20.21
N ARG A 150 -0.54 -4.11 19.66
CA ARG A 150 -0.84 -4.72 18.35
C ARG A 150 -0.06 -4.11 17.18
N TYR A 151 0.18 -2.80 17.19
CA TYR A 151 0.83 -2.10 16.07
C TYR A 151 2.30 -1.75 16.28
N ARG A 152 2.79 -1.75 17.52
CA ARG A 152 4.21 -1.50 17.86
C ARG A 152 5.01 -2.78 18.05
N ASP A 153 4.35 -3.91 18.34
CA ASP A 153 5.02 -5.20 18.51
C ASP A 153 4.94 -6.01 17.20
N VAL A 154 5.48 -5.44 16.11
CA VAL A 154 5.46 -6.03 14.77
C VAL A 154 6.85 -5.98 14.13
N ASP A 155 7.13 -6.93 13.24
CA ASP A 155 8.39 -6.99 12.49
C ASP A 155 8.32 -6.16 11.19
N LEU A 156 7.12 -6.05 10.63
CA LEU A 156 6.81 -5.29 9.42
C LEU A 156 5.45 -4.60 9.56
N LEU A 157 5.44 -3.28 9.39
CA LEU A 157 4.23 -2.47 9.31
C LEU A 157 4.09 -1.92 7.88
N LEU A 158 2.99 -2.24 7.20
CA LEU A 158 2.68 -1.70 5.87
C LEU A 158 1.42 -0.86 5.92
N ILE A 159 1.51 0.41 5.54
CA ILE A 159 0.40 1.36 5.57
C ILE A 159 0.04 1.79 4.15
N ASP A 160 -1.16 1.47 3.70
CA ASP A 160 -1.67 1.97 2.42
C ASP A 160 -2.44 3.28 2.58
N ASP A 161 -2.52 4.02 1.47
CA ASP A 161 -3.31 5.23 1.33
C ASP A 161 -3.10 6.30 2.43
N VAL A 162 -1.84 6.59 2.74
CA VAL A 162 -1.42 7.59 3.74
C VAL A 162 -2.09 8.96 3.59
N GLN A 163 -2.55 9.32 2.40
CA GLN A 163 -3.30 10.55 2.14
C GLN A 163 -4.57 10.69 3.01
N PHE A 164 -5.15 9.58 3.50
CA PHE A 164 -6.33 9.64 4.38
C PHE A 164 -6.03 10.11 5.81
N PHE A 165 -4.76 10.38 6.15
CA PHE A 165 -4.40 11.06 7.40
C PHE A 165 -4.49 12.59 7.33
N VAL A 166 -4.66 13.17 6.13
CA VAL A 166 -4.78 14.63 5.98
C VAL A 166 -5.93 15.15 6.85
N GLY A 167 -5.64 16.18 7.66
CA GLY A 167 -6.59 16.78 8.60
C GLY A 167 -6.73 16.06 9.96
N LYS A 168 -6.18 14.86 10.13
CA LYS A 168 -6.32 14.06 11.37
C LYS A 168 -5.09 14.17 12.27
N ARG A 169 -4.85 15.36 12.84
CA ARG A 169 -3.62 15.67 13.60
C ARG A 169 -3.33 14.69 14.75
N SER A 170 -4.35 14.32 15.53
CA SER A 170 -4.18 13.38 16.66
C SER A 170 -3.80 11.97 16.20
N THR A 171 -4.40 11.49 15.10
CA THR A 171 -4.06 10.18 14.54
C THR A 171 -2.65 10.18 13.95
N MET A 172 -2.27 11.26 13.26
CA MET A 172 -0.92 11.42 12.71
C MET A 172 0.14 11.42 13.83
N ALA A 173 -0.14 12.10 14.95
CA ALA A 173 0.76 12.09 16.10
C ALA A 173 0.95 10.66 16.65
N GLU A 174 -0.12 9.88 16.86
CA GLU A 174 0.03 8.49 17.32
C GLU A 174 0.75 7.60 16.30
N LEU A 175 0.52 7.83 15.00
CA LEU A 175 1.26 7.13 13.95
C LEU A 175 2.76 7.44 14.02
N GLN A 176 3.14 8.72 14.17
CA GLN A 176 4.54 9.12 14.31
C GLN A 176 5.20 8.39 15.49
N HIS A 177 4.55 8.37 16.66
CA HIS A 177 5.08 7.65 17.82
C HIS A 177 5.22 6.13 17.57
N THR A 178 4.31 5.55 16.78
CA THR A 178 4.38 4.14 16.38
C THR A 178 5.58 3.90 15.46
N ILE A 179 5.77 4.76 14.46
CA ILE A 179 6.92 4.72 13.54
C ILE A 179 8.24 4.86 14.31
N ASP A 180 8.37 5.87 15.17
CA ASP A 180 9.60 6.12 15.94
C ASP A 180 9.94 4.94 16.87
N THR A 181 8.93 4.23 17.37
CA THR A 181 9.16 3.01 18.16
C THR A 181 9.68 1.88 17.29
N LEU A 182 9.03 1.62 16.16
CA LEU A 182 9.42 0.56 15.23
C LEU A 182 10.79 0.80 14.61
N LEU A 183 11.13 2.04 14.28
CA LEU A 183 12.45 2.41 13.74
C LEU A 183 13.56 2.16 14.76
N ARG A 184 13.36 2.53 16.03
CA ARG A 184 14.32 2.27 17.12
C ARG A 184 14.54 0.77 17.35
N ASP A 185 13.50 -0.03 17.18
CA ASP A 185 13.55 -1.49 17.32
C ASP A 185 14.08 -2.20 16.06
N GLY A 186 14.51 -1.46 15.04
CA GLY A 186 15.01 -2.01 13.77
C GLY A 186 13.95 -2.72 12.92
N ARG A 187 12.66 -2.46 13.19
CA ARG A 187 11.52 -3.04 12.46
C ARG A 187 11.29 -2.31 11.15
N ARG A 188 10.75 -3.01 10.15
CA ARG A 188 10.57 -2.46 8.81
C ARG A 188 9.22 -1.78 8.66
N ILE A 189 9.19 -0.65 7.95
CA ILE A 189 8.00 0.15 7.71
C ILE A 189 7.92 0.48 6.22
N VAL A 190 6.73 0.34 5.63
CA VAL A 190 6.42 0.66 4.23
C VAL A 190 5.14 1.47 4.13
#